data_AF-A0A3A4VRJ0-F1
#
_entry.id   AF-A0A3A4VRJ0-F1
#
_cell.length_a   1.000
_cell.length_b   1.000
_cell.length_c   1.000
_cell.angle_alpha   90.00
_cell.angle_beta   90.00
_cell.angle_gamma   90.00
#
_symmetry.space_group_name_H-M   'P 1'
#
loop_
_entity.id
_entity.type
_entity.pdbx_description
1 polymer ?
#
loop_
_entity_poly.entity_id
_entity_poly.type
_entity_poly.pdbx_seq_one_letter_code
_entity_poly.pdbx_strand_id
1 'polypeptide(L)' 'MINPESQSQIESFRHLAQGMGISGVAYIDYDPADGLIRIKMKVSSPEQQAQMTSIVTQGLVQIMQMMGLQVKTHQKIGG' A
#
# COMPACT_ATOMS: atom_id res chain seq x y z
N MET A 1 -17.58 -0.88 11.90
CA MET A 1 -18.21 -0.18 10.76
C MET A 1 -17.13 0.66 10.10
N ILE A 2 -16.87 0.45 8.81
CA ILE A 2 -15.91 1.27 8.06
C ILE A 2 -16.55 2.65 7.89
N ASN A 3 -15.87 3.72 8.30
CA ASN A 3 -16.35 5.10 8.15
C ASN A 3 -16.67 5.37 6.66
N PRO A 4 -17.81 6.02 6.32
CA PRO A 4 -18.12 6.43 4.94
C PRO A 4 -16.99 7.17 4.22
N GLU A 5 -16.18 7.96 4.93
CA GLU A 5 -14.99 8.61 4.36
C GLU A 5 -13.94 7.59 3.92
N SER A 6 -13.81 6.50 4.67
CA SER A 6 -12.88 5.42 4.36
C SER A 6 -13.34 4.57 3.18
N GLN A 7 -14.64 4.40 2.98
CA GLN A 7 -15.16 3.76 1.78
C GLN A 7 -14.82 4.58 0.52
N SER A 8 -15.02 5.90 0.58
CA SER A 8 -14.66 6.82 -0.52
C SER A 8 -13.16 6.77 -0.85
N GLN A 9 -12.29 6.63 0.15
CA GLN A 9 -10.85 6.51 -0.05
C GLN A 9 -10.45 5.16 -0.67
N ILE A 10 -11.07 4.06 -0.24
CA ILE A 10 -10.85 2.72 -0.81
C ILE A 10 -11.30 2.69 -2.28
N GLU A 11 -12.44 3.29 -2.61
CA GLU A 11 -12.92 3.37 -3.98
C GLU A 11 -12.01 4.23 -4.86
N SER A 12 -11.54 5.37 -4.34
CA SER A 12 -10.56 6.23 -5.02
C SER A 12 -9.26 5.47 -5.31
N PHE A 13 -8.79 4.67 -4.34
CA PHE A 13 -7.61 3.83 -4.51
C PHE A 13 -7.80 2.76 -5.57
N ARG A 14 -8.98 2.10 -5.59
CA ARG A 14 -9.33 1.09 -6.59
C ARG A 14 -9.41 1.70 -8.00
N HIS A 15 -10.01 2.88 -8.15
CA HIS A 15 -10.08 3.60 -9.43
C HIS A 15 -8.69 4.01 -9.93
N LEU A 16 -7.82 4.51 -9.05
CA LEU A 16 -6.43 4.81 -9.37
C LEU A 16 -5.69 3.56 -9.85
N ALA A 17 -5.78 2.45 -9.10
CA ALA A 17 -5.15 1.20 -9.48
C ALA A 17 -5.62 0.70 -10.86
N GLN A 18 -6.94 0.70 -11.11
CA GLN A 18 -7.48 0.29 -12.40
C GLN A 18 -7.06 1.23 -13.55
N GLY A 19 -7.10 2.55 -13.32
CA GLY A 19 -6.75 3.56 -14.34
C GLY A 19 -5.27 3.54 -14.75
N MET A 20 -4.37 3.07 -13.89
CA MET A 20 -2.95 2.94 -14.19
C MET A 20 -2.58 1.58 -14.82
N GLY A 21 -3.56 0.71 -15.13
CA GLY A 21 -3.29 -0.61 -15.72
C GLY A 21 -2.52 -1.55 -14.79
N ILE A 22 -2.62 -1.29 -13.48
CA ILE A 22 -1.89 -1.99 -12.44
C ILE A 22 -2.46 -3.40 -12.30
N SER A 23 -1.74 -4.37 -12.85
CA SER A 23 -1.96 -5.78 -12.61
C SER A 23 -0.66 -6.38 -12.09
N GLY A 24 -0.75 -7.20 -11.05
CA GLY A 24 0.42 -7.72 -10.38
C GLY A 24 0.07 -8.70 -9.28
N VAL A 25 1.10 -9.33 -8.73
CA VAL A 25 0.97 -10.24 -7.59
C VAL A 25 1.63 -9.56 -6.39
N ALA A 26 0.91 -9.52 -5.27
CA ALA A 26 1.47 -9.12 -3.98
C ALA A 26 1.69 -10.38 -3.12
N TYR A 27 2.87 -10.45 -2.50
CA TYR A 27 3.23 -11.45 -1.51
C TYR A 27 3.29 -10.75 -0.16
N ILE A 28 2.69 -11.38 0.86
CA ILE A 28 2.69 -10.88 2.23
C ILE A 28 3.41 -11.93 3.08
N ASP A 29 4.59 -11.55 3.57
CA ASP A 29 5.31 -12.31 4.60
C ASP A 29 5.01 -11.64 5.95
N TYR A 30 4.60 -12.41 6.95
CA TYR A 30 4.35 -11.90 8.30
C TYR A 30 5.08 -12.74 9.35
N ASP A 31 5.65 -12.06 10.34
CA ASP A 31 6.25 -12.67 11.52
C ASP A 31 5.58 -12.07 12.77
N PRO A 32 4.71 -12.83 13.47
CA PRO A 32 4.02 -12.34 14.64
C PRO A 32 4.94 -12.17 15.87
N ALA A 33 6.08 -12.88 15.93
CA ALA A 33 7.01 -12.77 17.06
C ALA A 33 7.76 -11.42 17.02
N ASP A 34 8.10 -10.96 15.82
CA ASP A 34 8.81 -9.70 15.59
C ASP A 34 7.87 -8.54 15.24
N GLY A 35 6.57 -8.78 15.14
CA GLY A 35 5.59 -7.77 14.70
C GLY A 35 5.84 -7.26 13.28
N LEU A 36 6.42 -8.10 12.42
CA LEU A 36 6.85 -7.73 11.08
C LEU A 36 5.78 -8.09 10.05
N ILE A 37 5.47 -7.15 9.17
CA ILE A 37 4.74 -7.41 7.93
C ILE A 37 5.59 -6.88 6.78
N ARG A 38 5.90 -7.73 5.80
CA ARG A 38 6.62 -7.37 4.59
C ARG A 38 5.73 -7.65 3.38
N ILE A 39 5.60 -6.65 2.53
CA ILE A 39 4.82 -6.74 1.30
C ILE A 39 5.80 -6.63 0.13
N LYS A 40 5.81 -7.65 -0.74
CA LYS A 40 6.58 -7.66 -1.97
C LYS A 40 5.62 -7.65 -3.15
N MET A 41 5.73 -6.64 -4.01
CA MET A 41 4.89 -6.53 -5.20
C MET A 41 5.68 -6.87 -6.45
N LYS A 42 5.10 -7.73 -7.29
CA LYS A 42 5.59 -8.03 -8.63
C LYS A 42 4.66 -7.36 -9.63
N VAL A 43 5.19 -6.36 -10.33
CA VAL A 43 4.47 -5.58 -11.33
C VAL A 43 5.08 -5.82 -12.71
N SER A 44 4.33 -5.49 -13.77
CA SER A 44 4.69 -5.81 -15.14
C SER A 44 5.87 -4.98 -15.70
N SER A 45 6.10 -3.74 -15.23
CA SER A 45 7.25 -2.92 -15.64
C SER A 45 7.97 -2.24 -14.46
N PRO A 46 9.31 -2.02 -14.56
CA PRO A 46 10.09 -1.35 -13.51
C PRO A 46 9.62 0.09 -13.20
N GLU A 47 9.19 0.82 -14.21
CA GLU A 47 8.69 2.20 -14.07
C GLU A 47 7.41 2.24 -13.23
N GLN A 48 6.51 1.27 -13.45
CA GLN A 48 5.30 1.11 -12.65
C GLN A 48 5.61 0.66 -11.21
N GLN A 49 6.77 0.02 -10.96
CA GLN A 49 7.11 -0.52 -9.65
C GLN A 49 7.27 0.56 -8.59
N ALA A 50 7.96 1.66 -8.91
CA ALA A 50 8.16 2.76 -7.97
C ALA A 50 6.83 3.45 -7.62
N GLN A 51 6.03 3.76 -8.65
CA GLN A 51 4.73 4.40 -8.50
C GLN A 51 3.76 3.52 -7.71
N MET A 52 3.69 2.22 -8.04
CA MET A 52 2.92 1.22 -7.31
C MET A 52 3.28 1.19 -5.83
N THR A 53 4.58 1.14 -5.55
CA THR A 53 5.08 0.99 -4.18
C THR A 53 4.75 2.21 -3.36
N SER A 54 4.82 3.40 -3.95
CA SER A 54 4.38 4.63 -3.30
C SER A 54 2.87 4.61 -3.01
N ILE A 55 2.05 4.25 -4.00
CA ILE A 55 0.59 4.27 -3.87
C ILE A 55 0.13 3.27 -2.82
N VAL A 56 0.58 2.02 -2.89
CA VAL A 56 0.25 0.99 -1.89
C VAL A 56 0.73 1.38 -0.50
N THR A 57 1.92 1.99 -0.38
CA THR A 57 2.40 2.50 0.91
C THR A 57 1.46 3.55 1.49
N GLN A 58 1.00 4.51 0.67
CA GLN A 58 0.06 5.55 1.12
C GLN A 58 -1.29 4.95 1.55
N GLY A 59 -1.83 3.99 0.80
CA GLY A 59 -3.05 3.27 1.18
C GLY A 59 -2.90 2.55 2.52
N LEU A 60 -1.76 1.89 2.75
CA LEU A 60 -1.47 1.24 4.03
C LEU A 60 -1.34 2.25 5.17
N VAL A 61 -0.70 3.40 4.94
CA VAL A 61 -0.63 4.49 5.94
C VAL A 61 -2.04 4.91 6.36
N GLN A 62 -2.93 5.14 5.40
CA GLN A 62 -4.31 5.56 5.68
C GLN A 62 -5.07 4.50 6.50
N ILE A 63 -5.00 3.23 6.09
CA ILE A 63 -5.66 2.12 6.81
C ILE A 63 -5.13 2.02 8.25
N MET A 64 -3.82 2.09 8.44
CA MET A 64 -3.20 2.00 9.76
C MET A 64 -3.56 3.20 10.64
N GLN A 65 -3.62 4.42 10.07
CA GLN A 65 -4.09 5.61 10.78
C GLN A 65 -5.55 5.50 11.19
N MET A 66 -6.42 4.96 10.34
CA MET A 66 -7.82 4.69 10.70
C MET A 66 -7.97 3.68 11.84
N MET A 67 -7.01 2.76 12.00
CA MET A 67 -6.93 1.86 13.15
C MET A 67 -6.39 2.55 14.41
N GLY A 68 -6.12 3.86 14.36
CA GLY A 68 -5.59 4.65 15.48
C GLY A 68 -4.07 4.55 15.64
N LEU A 69 -3.34 3.99 14.67
CA LEU A 69 -1.88 3.86 14.75
C LEU A 69 -1.18 5.14 14.30
N GLN A 70 -0.14 5.54 15.03
CA GLN A 70 0.81 6.53 14.54
C GLN A 70 1.76 5.88 13.53
N VAL A 71 1.62 6.24 12.26
CA VAL A 71 2.42 5.66 11.17
C VAL A 71 3.65 6.52 10.89
N LYS A 72 4.83 5.90 10.84
CA LYS A 72 6.08 6.52 10.40
C LYS A 72 6.57 5.80 9.14
N THR A 73 6.75 6.54 8.05
CA THR A 73 7.29 5.99 6.81
C THR A 73 8.75 6.36 6.65
N HIS A 74 9.54 5.41 6.12
CA HIS A 74 10.91 5.65 5.70
C HIS A 74 11.07 5.13 4.28
N GLN A 75 11.32 6.03 3.34
CA GLN A 75 11.68 5.67 1.98
C GLN A 75 13.20 5.62 1.88
N LYS A 76 13.76 4.45 1.55
CA LYS A 76 15.19 4.34 1.25
C LYS A 76 15.42 4.95 -0.14
N ILE A 77 16.01 6.14 -0.19
CA ILE A 77 16.50 6.73 -1.44
C ILE A 77 17.82 6.01 -1.75
N GLY A 78 17.87 5.29 -2.87
CA GLY A 78 19.09 4.60 -3.29
C GLY A 78 20.20 5.61 -3.61
N GLY A 79 21.42 5.30 -3.16
CA GLY A 79 22.67 5.89 -3.66
C GLY A 79 23.35 4.95 -4.64
#